data_AF-A0A849YV41-F1
#
_entry.id   AF-A0A849YV41-F1
#
_cell.length_a   1.000
_cell.length_b   1.000
_cell.length_c   1.000
_cell.angle_alpha   90.00
_cell.angle_beta   90.00
_cell.angle_gamma   90.00
#
_symmetry.space_group_name_H-M   'P 1'
#
loop_
_entity.id
_entity.type
_entity.pdbx_description
1 polymer ?
#
loop_
_entity_poly.entity_id
_entity_poly.type
_entity_poly.pdbx_seq_one_letter_code
_entity_poly.pdbx_strand_id
1 'polypeptide(L)'
;MRGPTDGCYITEDNILGPFYKSGAPFDGNLADALDGDLMLIQGTVYGCDCVTPLAGAIVDIWQADSEGAYDNVGFTLRGKIRSE
;
A
#
# COMPACT_ATOMS: atom_id res chain seq x y z
N MET A 1 -10.42 -17.86 -1.95
CA MET A 1 -10.70 -18.57 -3.23
C MET A 1 -9.37 -18.86 -3.91
N ARG A 2 -9.14 -20.07 -4.45
CA ARG A 2 -7.88 -20.43 -5.13
C ARG A 2 -7.87 -19.78 -6.51
N GLY A 3 -6.79 -19.07 -6.87
CA GLY A 3 -6.59 -18.60 -8.24
C GLY A 3 -6.31 -19.80 -9.18
N PRO A 4 -6.42 -19.62 -10.51
CA PRO A 4 -6.10 -20.66 -11.47
C PRO A 4 -4.60 -21.02 -11.50
N THR A 5 -3.73 -20.16 -10.95
CA THR A 5 -2.29 -20.40 -10.82
C THR A 5 -1.97 -21.14 -9.52
N ASP A 6 -1.24 -22.25 -9.59
CA ASP A 6 -0.86 -23.01 -8.40
C ASP A 6 0.05 -22.16 -7.49
N GLY A 7 -0.29 -22.08 -6.20
CA GLY A 7 0.38 -21.20 -5.23
C GLY A 7 -0.06 -19.73 -5.24
N CYS A 8 -0.99 -19.32 -6.12
CA CYS A 8 -1.61 -17.99 -6.03
C CYS A 8 -3.01 -18.07 -5.43
N TYR A 9 -3.21 -17.29 -4.37
CA TYR A 9 -4.48 -17.15 -3.66
C TYR A 9 -4.91 -15.69 -3.74
N ILE A 10 -6.23 -15.46 -3.78
CA ILE A 10 -6.76 -14.11 -3.67
C ILE A 10 -6.23 -13.51 -2.36
N THR A 11 -5.67 -12.31 -2.43
CA THR A 11 -5.23 -11.57 -1.24
C THR A 11 -6.42 -11.38 -0.32
N GLU A 12 -6.31 -11.88 0.91
CA GLU A 12 -7.38 -11.77 1.90
C GLU A 12 -7.59 -10.30 2.29
N ASP A 13 -8.83 -9.97 2.66
CA ASP A 13 -9.13 -8.66 3.23
C ASP A 13 -8.64 -8.55 4.68
N ASN A 14 -8.55 -7.32 5.16
CA ASN A 14 -8.24 -7.03 6.54
C ASN A 14 -9.00 -5.77 6.97
N ILE A 15 -9.17 -5.59 8.28
CA ILE A 15 -9.82 -4.40 8.82
C ILE A 15 -9.02 -3.13 8.45
N LEU A 16 -9.73 -2.06 8.11
CA LEU A 16 -9.12 -0.77 7.75
C LEU A 16 -8.39 -0.10 8.93
N GLY A 17 -8.84 -0.39 10.16
CA GLY A 17 -8.38 0.26 11.36
C GLY A 17 -8.81 1.75 11.47
N PRO A 18 -8.45 2.43 12.57
CA PRO A 18 -8.94 3.77 12.86
C PRO A 18 -8.11 4.91 12.24
N PHE A 19 -6.95 4.61 11.66
CA PHE A 19 -5.97 5.60 11.21
C PHE A 19 -5.95 5.84 9.70
N TYR A 20 -6.85 5.22 8.95
CA TYR A 20 -7.04 5.57 7.54
C TYR A 20 -7.52 7.02 7.41
N LYS A 21 -6.93 7.75 6.45
CA LYS A 21 -7.34 9.10 6.09
C LYS A 21 -7.33 9.26 4.58
N SER A 22 -8.49 9.62 4.02
CA SER A 22 -8.62 9.92 2.60
C SER A 22 -7.83 11.17 2.19
N GLY A 23 -7.37 11.20 0.94
CA GLY A 23 -6.77 12.40 0.34
C GLY A 23 -5.25 12.44 0.34
N ALA A 24 -4.58 11.32 0.67
CA ALA A 24 -3.14 11.21 0.51
C ALA A 24 -2.70 11.55 -0.93
N PRO A 25 -1.56 12.24 -1.10
CA PRO A 25 -1.05 12.62 -2.42
C PRO A 25 -0.57 11.40 -3.21
N PHE A 26 -0.43 11.55 -4.53
CA PHE A 26 0.29 10.57 -5.33
C PHE A 26 1.80 10.79 -5.17
N ASP A 27 2.40 9.98 -4.32
CA ASP A 27 3.83 9.99 -4.04
C ASP A 27 4.27 8.57 -3.63
N GLY A 28 5.40 8.12 -4.17
CA GLY A 28 6.01 6.84 -3.85
C GLY A 28 7.12 6.94 -2.80
N ASN A 29 7.61 8.15 -2.50
CA ASN A 29 8.61 8.38 -1.46
C ASN A 29 7.93 8.89 -0.18
N LEU A 30 7.55 7.97 0.71
CA LEU A 30 6.78 8.30 1.91
C LEU A 30 7.64 8.66 3.13
N ALA A 31 8.91 8.27 3.11
CA ALA A 31 9.80 8.28 4.27
C ALA A 31 10.94 9.32 4.17
N ASP A 32 10.78 10.32 3.30
CA ASP A 32 11.83 11.31 3.07
C ASP A 32 12.19 12.06 4.35
N ALA A 33 13.48 12.08 4.67
CA ALA A 33 14.04 12.73 5.87
C ALA A 33 13.42 12.30 7.22
N LEU A 34 12.95 11.05 7.35
CA LEU A 34 12.45 10.48 8.61
C LEU A 34 13.42 9.48 9.23
N ASP A 35 13.36 9.34 10.57
CA ASP A 35 14.12 8.34 11.31
C ASP A 35 13.56 6.92 11.12
N GLY A 36 14.44 5.94 11.02
CA GLY A 36 14.10 4.52 10.89
C GLY A 36 14.90 3.82 9.80
N ASP A 37 14.65 2.52 9.63
CA ASP A 37 15.25 1.73 8.56
C ASP A 37 14.46 1.93 7.25
N LEU A 38 15.16 2.33 6.18
CA LEU A 38 14.54 2.49 4.87
C LEU A 38 14.06 1.14 4.33
N MET A 39 12.79 1.11 3.91
CA MET A 39 12.17 -0.06 3.28
C MET A 39 11.71 0.28 1.86
N LEU A 40 12.16 -0.51 0.90
CA LEU A 40 11.67 -0.47 -0.47
C LEU A 40 10.55 -1.50 -0.63
N ILE A 41 9.35 -1.04 -0.98
CA ILE A 41 8.21 -1.91 -1.31
C ILE A 41 8.01 -1.88 -2.83
N GLN A 42 7.99 -3.06 -3.45
CA GLN A 42 7.70 -3.25 -4.86
C GLN A 42 6.72 -4.41 -5.03
N GLY A 43 5.86 -4.33 -6.03
CA GLY A 43 4.88 -5.38 -6.28
C GLY A 43 4.09 -5.17 -7.56
N THR A 44 3.24 -6.14 -7.86
CA THR A 44 2.32 -6.12 -9.00
C THR A 44 0.92 -6.41 -8.49
N VAL A 45 -0.06 -5.66 -8.98
CA VAL A 45 -1.48 -5.93 -8.70
C VAL A 45 -2.00 -6.86 -9.79
N TYR A 46 -2.49 -8.04 -9.40
CA TYR A 46 -3.11 -9.00 -10.31
C TYR A 46 -4.63 -8.99 -10.16
N GLY A 47 -5.33 -9.39 -11.22
CA GLY A 47 -6.74 -9.77 -11.15
C GLY A 47 -6.95 -11.00 -10.27
N CYS A 48 -8.22 -11.31 -9.97
CA CYS A 48 -8.58 -12.53 -9.23
C CYS A 48 -8.18 -13.82 -9.95
N ASP A 49 -7.84 -13.73 -11.24
CA ASP A 49 -7.28 -14.81 -12.03
C ASP A 49 -5.79 -15.07 -11.75
N CYS A 50 -5.14 -14.29 -10.87
CA CYS A 50 -3.73 -14.48 -10.51
C CYS A 50 -2.75 -14.45 -11.70
N VAL A 51 -3.18 -13.93 -12.86
CA VAL A 51 -2.42 -13.97 -14.10
C VAL A 51 -2.41 -12.59 -14.75
N THR A 52 -3.54 -11.90 -14.78
CA THR A 52 -3.66 -10.62 -15.49
C THR A 52 -3.16 -9.48 -14.60
N PRO A 53 -2.05 -8.79 -14.94
CA PRO A 53 -1.67 -7.56 -14.24
C PRO A 53 -2.71 -6.47 -14.47
N LEU A 54 -3.08 -5.76 -13.42
CA LEU A 54 -4.04 -4.66 -13.48
C LEU A 54 -3.28 -3.34 -13.56
N ALA A 55 -3.21 -2.77 -14.76
CA ALA A 55 -2.72 -1.41 -14.96
C ALA A 55 -3.70 -0.39 -14.39
N GLY A 56 -3.19 0.69 -13.81
CA GLY A 56 -4.00 1.80 -13.31
C GLY A 56 -4.67 1.57 -11.95
N ALA A 57 -4.43 0.44 -11.29
CA ALA A 57 -4.89 0.22 -9.92
C ALA A 57 -4.21 1.22 -8.98
N ILE A 58 -4.98 1.80 -8.05
CA ILE A 58 -4.47 2.71 -7.04
C ILE A 58 -4.20 1.92 -5.76
N VAL A 59 -2.96 1.97 -5.28
CA VAL A 59 -2.59 1.47 -3.95
C VAL A 59 -2.46 2.68 -3.03
N ASP A 60 -3.35 2.79 -2.04
CA ASP A 60 -3.38 3.86 -1.04
C ASP A 60 -2.75 3.34 0.26
N ILE A 61 -1.65 3.96 0.69
CA ILE A 61 -0.73 3.44 1.70
C ILE A 61 -0.68 4.41 2.87
N TRP A 62 -0.72 3.88 4.09
CA TRP A 62 -0.44 4.61 5.32
C TRP A 62 0.24 3.70 6.33
N GLN A 63 1.16 4.26 7.12
CA GLN A 63 1.83 3.55 8.20
C GLN A 63 2.15 4.50 9.36
N ALA A 64 2.53 3.92 10.51
CA ALA A 64 3.13 4.67 11.60
C ALA A 64 4.61 4.98 11.29
N ASP A 65 5.18 5.94 12.01
CA ASP A 65 6.61 6.15 12.08
C ASP A 65 7.32 5.07 12.92
N SER A 66 8.65 5.22 13.07
CA SER A 66 9.50 4.30 13.83
C SER A 66 9.22 4.26 15.33
N GLU A 67 8.48 5.24 15.87
CA GLU A 67 8.01 5.26 17.27
C GLU A 67 6.56 4.75 17.42
N GLY A 68 5.91 4.40 16.30
CA GLY A 68 4.54 3.89 16.29
C GLY A 68 3.46 4.97 16.24
N ALA A 69 3.81 6.23 15.97
CA ALA A 69 2.85 7.33 15.84
C ALA A 69 2.35 7.48 14.39
N TYR A 70 1.04 7.76 14.25
CA TYR A 70 0.42 8.06 12.96
C TYR A 70 0.19 9.55 12.81
N ASP A 71 0.54 10.12 11.64
CA ASP A 71 0.15 11.49 11.31
C ASP A 71 -1.35 11.56 10.98
N ASN A 72 -2.14 12.10 11.92
CA ASN A 72 -3.58 12.26 11.75
C ASN A 72 -3.98 13.68 11.29
N VAL A 73 -3.01 14.57 11.07
CA VAL A 73 -3.25 15.96 10.63
C VAL A 73 -2.80 16.12 9.18
N GLY A 74 -1.51 15.91 8.92
CA GLY A 74 -0.86 15.99 7.62
C GLY A 74 -0.90 14.68 6.84
N PHE A 75 0.06 14.48 5.94
CA PHE A 75 0.16 13.27 5.12
C PHE A 75 1.55 12.63 5.18
N THR A 76 2.33 12.90 6.23
CA THR A 76 3.62 12.22 6.43
C THR A 76 3.40 10.71 6.51
N LEU A 77 4.23 9.92 5.83
CA LEU A 77 4.11 8.45 5.72
C LEU A 77 2.80 7.95 5.10
N ARG A 78 2.14 8.79 4.29
CA ARG A 78 0.90 8.45 3.57
C ARG A 78 1.02 8.84 2.11
N GLY A 79 0.61 7.95 1.21
CA GLY A 79 0.64 8.27 -0.22
C GLY A 79 -0.02 7.21 -1.09
N LYS A 80 -0.12 7.55 -2.36
CA LYS A 80 -0.75 6.73 -3.39
C LYS A 80 0.22 6.45 -4.50
N ILE A 81 0.21 5.22 -4.98
CA ILE A 81 0.88 4.83 -6.20
C ILE A 81 -0.15 4.26 -7.19
N ARG A 82 0.17 4.35 -8.47
CA ARG A 82 -0.61 3.75 -9.55
C ARG A 82 0.21 2.62 -10.14
N SER A 83 -0.39 1.44 -10.31
CA SER A 83 0.28 0.36 -11.06
C SER A 83 0.40 0.73 -12.53
N GLU A 84 1.52 0.37 -13.12
CA GLU A 84 1.79 0.48 -14.56
C GLU A 84 1.02 -0.58 -15.37
#